data_AF-A0A6P9CFE4-F1
#
_entry.id   AF-A0A6P9CFE4-F1
#
_cell.length_a   1.000
_cell.length_b   1.000
_cell.length_c   1.000
_cell.angle_alpha   90.00
_cell.angle_beta   90.00
_cell.angle_gamma   90.00
#
_symmetry.space_group_name_H-M   'P 1'
#
loop_
_entity.id
_entity.type
_entity.pdbx_description
1 polymer ?
#
loop_
_entity_poly.entity_id
_entity_poly.type
_entity_poly.pdbx_seq_one_letter_code
_entity_poly.pdbx_strand_id
1 'polypeptide(L)'
;MSTLAVPTIHTLKIGTNGERSRTPSPPGSPGLHSDSCNIAPLTPSQSPRNDIRRREAAPFGVVVAIDFGTTSSGYAFSFVSDPETLHMMRKWEGGDPGVAHQKTPTSLLLTPEGSFHSFGYTARDYYHDLDPEEAREWLYFEKFKMKIHSSSVSRSQDPPD
;
A
#
# COMPACT_ATOMS: atom_id res chain seq x y z
N MET A 1 10.70 -41.55 4.31
CA MET A 1 9.65 -40.81 3.61
C MET A 1 9.29 -39.62 4.48
N SER A 2 9.80 -38.42 4.17
CA SER A 2 9.51 -37.21 4.95
C SER A 2 8.38 -36.44 4.26
N THR A 3 7.26 -36.30 4.95
CA THR A 3 6.13 -35.48 4.53
C THR A 3 6.44 -34.01 4.83
N LEU A 4 6.52 -33.17 3.80
CA LEU A 4 6.62 -31.72 3.92
C LEU A 4 5.29 -31.16 4.44
N ALA A 5 5.34 -30.45 5.58
CA ALA A 5 4.20 -29.73 6.12
C ALA A 5 3.90 -28.49 5.26
N VAL A 6 2.64 -28.34 4.87
CA VAL A 6 2.15 -27.16 4.13
C VAL A 6 1.90 -26.03 5.14
N PRO A 7 2.49 -24.84 5.00
CA PRO A 7 2.28 -23.74 5.94
C PRO A 7 0.86 -23.17 5.80
N THR A 8 0.26 -22.87 6.95
CA THR A 8 -1.08 -22.26 7.06
C THR A 8 -1.02 -20.80 6.62
N ILE A 9 -1.84 -20.43 5.62
CA ILE A 9 -1.95 -19.07 5.10
C ILE A 9 -2.86 -18.24 6.02
N HIS A 10 -2.32 -17.18 6.63
CA HIS A 10 -3.12 -16.20 7.37
C HIS A 10 -3.61 -15.09 6.42
N THR A 11 -4.93 -14.96 6.28
CA THR A 11 -5.57 -13.90 5.49
C THR A 11 -5.54 -12.57 6.27
N LEU A 12 -4.79 -11.59 5.77
CA LEU A 12 -4.88 -10.20 6.24
C LEU A 12 -6.14 -9.55 5.63
N LYS A 13 -7.08 -9.11 6.49
CA LYS A 13 -8.25 -8.33 6.09
C LYS A 13 -7.89 -6.85 6.04
N ILE A 14 -7.85 -6.27 4.85
CA ILE A 14 -7.67 -4.82 4.64
C ILE A 14 -9.04 -4.15 4.81
N GLY A 15 -9.17 -3.25 5.80
CA GLY A 15 -10.39 -2.48 6.05
C GLY A 15 -10.61 -1.41 4.97
N THR A 16 -11.80 -1.38 4.37
CA THR A 16 -12.20 -0.37 3.39
C THR A 16 -12.92 0.78 4.09
N ASN A 17 -12.21 1.86 4.42
CA ASN A 17 -12.85 3.12 4.78
C ASN A 17 -13.01 3.98 3.51
N GLY A 18 -14.23 4.01 2.99
CA GLY A 18 -14.61 4.85 1.86
C GLY A 18 -15.22 6.16 2.35
N GLU A 19 -14.46 7.25 2.30
CA GLU A 19 -15.01 8.60 2.30
C GLU A 19 -14.68 9.26 0.96
N ARG A 20 -15.69 9.32 0.09
CA ARG A 20 -15.64 10.01 -1.20
C ARG A 20 -15.94 11.49 -0.96
N SER A 21 -14.92 12.33 -0.99
CA SER A 21 -15.06 13.79 -1.02
C SER A 21 -15.90 14.24 -2.22
N ARG A 22 -16.96 15.02 -1.96
CA ARG A 22 -17.83 15.61 -2.99
C ARG A 22 -17.31 17.01 -3.32
N THR A 23 -16.82 17.22 -4.53
CA THR A 23 -16.51 18.56 -5.05
C THR A 23 -17.73 19.13 -5.79
N PRO A 24 -18.14 20.39 -5.55
CA PRO A 24 -19.17 21.06 -6.35
C PRO A 24 -18.57 21.77 -7.58
N SER A 25 -19.26 21.71 -8.73
CA SER A 25 -18.90 22.47 -9.94
C SER A 25 -19.48 23.89 -9.90
N PRO A 26 -18.81 24.91 -10.50
CA PRO A 26 -19.27 26.29 -10.49
C PRO A 26 -20.31 26.60 -11.59
N PRO A 27 -21.19 27.62 -11.41
CA PRO A 27 -22.22 27.99 -12.37
C PRO A 27 -21.80 29.14 -13.30
N GLY A 28 -22.33 29.15 -14.53
CA GLY A 28 -22.55 30.38 -15.30
C GLY A 28 -21.96 30.40 -16.72
N SER A 29 -22.83 30.37 -17.73
CA SER A 29 -22.65 31.08 -19.00
C SER A 29 -24.03 31.42 -19.60
N PRO A 30 -24.23 32.63 -20.15
CA PRO A 30 -25.55 33.16 -20.51
C PRO A 30 -26.00 32.70 -21.90
N GLY A 31 -27.33 32.65 -22.09
CA GLY A 31 -27.97 32.29 -23.35
C GLY A 31 -28.34 33.49 -24.22
N LEU A 32 -28.51 33.21 -25.52
CA LEU A 32 -29.64 33.60 -26.39
C LEU A 32 -29.22 33.38 -27.86
N HIS A 33 -30.00 32.63 -28.64
CA HIS A 33 -30.85 33.19 -29.72
C HIS A 33 -31.61 32.05 -30.43
N SER A 34 -32.83 32.35 -30.83
CA SER A 34 -33.81 31.47 -31.47
C SER A 34 -33.39 30.98 -32.86
N ASP A 35 -33.84 29.79 -33.26
CA ASP A 35 -34.83 29.64 -34.36
C ASP A 35 -35.31 28.17 -34.52
N SER A 36 -36.56 28.07 -34.95
CA SER A 36 -37.45 26.90 -34.91
C SER A 36 -37.13 25.80 -35.93
N CYS A 37 -37.17 24.52 -35.51
CA CYS A 37 -37.49 23.37 -36.39
C CYS A 37 -38.26 22.30 -35.61
N ASN A 38 -39.51 22.06 -36.01
CA ASN A 38 -40.42 21.04 -35.50
C ASN A 38 -40.00 19.63 -35.93
N ILE A 39 -39.71 18.74 -34.98
CA ILE A 39 -39.70 17.27 -35.20
C ILE A 39 -40.32 16.60 -33.97
N ALA A 40 -41.29 15.72 -34.20
CA ALA A 40 -42.12 15.04 -33.19
C ALA A 40 -41.31 14.25 -32.14
N PRO A 41 -41.85 14.01 -30.92
CA PRO A 41 -41.13 13.27 -29.89
C PRO A 41 -41.08 11.79 -30.28
N LEU A 42 -39.92 11.33 -30.75
CA LEU A 42 -39.64 9.90 -30.85
C LEU A 42 -39.43 9.39 -29.42
N THR A 43 -40.43 8.67 -28.90
CA THR A 43 -40.30 7.89 -27.67
C THR A 43 -39.08 6.97 -27.81
N PRO A 44 -38.05 7.06 -26.95
CA PRO A 44 -36.99 6.07 -26.98
C PRO A 44 -37.58 4.74 -26.52
N SER A 45 -37.46 3.72 -27.38
CA SER A 45 -37.64 2.32 -27.00
C SER A 45 -36.91 2.06 -25.69
N GLN A 46 -37.61 1.54 -24.68
CA GLN A 46 -37.00 1.21 -23.39
C GLN A 46 -35.86 0.23 -23.65
N SER A 47 -34.63 0.74 -23.56
CA SER A 47 -33.42 -0.08 -23.53
C SER A 47 -33.56 -1.10 -22.40
N PRO A 48 -33.10 -2.35 -22.57
CA PRO A 48 -33.22 -3.36 -21.53
C PRO A 48 -32.58 -2.78 -20.27
N ARG A 49 -33.37 -2.80 -19.19
CA ARG A 49 -33.02 -2.27 -17.88
C ARG A 49 -31.60 -2.66 -17.57
N ASN A 50 -30.78 -1.66 -17.25
CA ASN A 50 -29.45 -1.86 -16.73
C ASN A 50 -29.63 -2.63 -15.42
N ASP A 51 -29.64 -3.96 -15.49
CA ASP A 51 -29.44 -4.81 -14.34
C ASP A 51 -28.04 -4.44 -13.86
N ILE A 52 -27.99 -3.54 -12.89
CA ILE A 52 -26.83 -3.34 -12.03
C ILE A 52 -26.71 -4.66 -11.25
N ARG A 53 -26.25 -5.71 -11.93
CA ARG A 53 -25.62 -6.84 -11.29
C ARG A 53 -24.46 -6.21 -10.54
N ARG A 54 -24.65 -5.97 -9.24
CA ARG A 54 -23.55 -5.91 -8.30
C ARG A 54 -22.77 -7.18 -8.56
N ARG A 55 -21.71 -7.06 -9.36
CA ARG A 55 -20.73 -8.12 -9.52
C ARG A 55 -20.10 -8.21 -8.15
N GLU A 56 -20.61 -9.11 -7.32
CA GLU A 56 -19.96 -9.47 -6.07
C GLU A 56 -18.51 -9.76 -6.44
N ALA A 57 -17.59 -8.98 -5.86
CA ALA A 57 -16.19 -9.17 -6.10
C ALA A 57 -15.87 -10.57 -5.60
N ALA A 58 -15.55 -11.49 -6.52
CA ALA A 58 -15.13 -12.82 -6.15
C ALA A 58 -13.91 -12.70 -5.22
N PRO A 59 -13.83 -13.53 -4.16
CA PRO A 59 -12.66 -13.53 -3.30
C PRO A 59 -11.42 -13.82 -4.14
N PHE A 60 -10.36 -13.03 -3.95
CA PHE A 60 -9.06 -13.24 -4.58
C PHE A 60 -8.01 -13.54 -3.51
N GLY A 61 -7.03 -14.37 -3.87
CA GLY A 61 -5.88 -14.69 -3.03
C GLY A 61 -4.60 -14.14 -3.64
N VAL A 62 -3.63 -13.79 -2.79
CA VAL A 62 -2.29 -13.38 -3.21
C VAL A 62 -1.23 -14.11 -2.39
N VAL A 63 -0.10 -14.42 -3.01
CA VAL A 63 1.13 -14.85 -2.35
C VAL A 63 2.09 -13.68 -2.38
N VAL A 64 2.63 -13.29 -1.22
CA VAL A 64 3.53 -12.14 -1.08
C VAL A 64 4.88 -12.62 -0.58
N ALA A 65 5.95 -12.24 -1.28
CA ALA A 65 7.33 -12.37 -0.84
C ALA A 65 7.81 -11.00 -0.32
N ILE A 66 8.30 -10.96 0.91
CA ILE A 66 8.81 -9.74 1.55
C ILE A 66 10.33 -9.90 1.74
N ASP A 67 11.09 -8.94 1.24
CA ASP A 67 12.53 -8.83 1.41
C ASP A 67 12.84 -7.66 2.34
N PHE A 68 13.14 -7.96 3.61
CA PHE A 68 13.76 -6.98 4.51
C PHE A 68 15.26 -7.02 4.32
N GLY A 69 15.80 -6.11 3.51
CA GLY A 69 17.24 -5.95 3.32
C GLY A 69 17.89 -5.14 4.44
N THR A 70 19.22 -5.03 4.40
CA THR A 70 19.93 -4.10 5.30
C THR A 70 19.68 -2.67 4.86
N THR A 71 19.95 -2.35 3.59
CA THR A 71 19.80 -0.99 3.08
C THR A 71 18.37 -0.70 2.63
N SER A 72 17.74 -1.64 1.93
CA SER A 72 16.44 -1.42 1.30
C SER A 72 15.55 -2.63 1.45
N SER A 73 14.26 -2.38 1.65
CA SER A 73 13.22 -3.39 1.79
C SER A 73 12.25 -3.32 0.62
N GLY A 74 11.63 -4.44 0.28
CA GLY A 74 10.67 -4.49 -0.81
C GLY A 74 9.80 -5.73 -0.73
N TYR A 75 8.82 -5.81 -1.63
CA TYR A 75 7.99 -6.99 -1.77
C TYR A 75 7.63 -7.24 -3.22
N ALA A 76 7.30 -8.48 -3.52
CA ALA A 76 6.67 -8.92 -4.75
C ALA A 76 5.48 -9.82 -4.41
N PHE A 77 4.51 -9.88 -5.30
CA PHE A 77 3.35 -10.75 -5.11
C PHE A 77 2.87 -11.34 -6.43
N SER A 78 2.16 -12.45 -6.36
CA SER A 78 1.35 -13.01 -7.44
C SER A 78 -0.06 -13.26 -6.96
N PHE A 79 -1.02 -13.25 -7.88
CA PHE A 79 -2.36 -13.73 -7.57
C PHE A 79 -2.36 -15.25 -7.59
N VAL A 80 -3.10 -15.87 -6.67
CA VAL A 80 -3.25 -17.34 -6.65
C VAL A 80 -3.88 -17.85 -7.93
N SER A 81 -4.72 -17.05 -8.58
CA SER A 81 -5.34 -17.35 -9.87
C SER A 81 -4.40 -17.21 -11.08
N ASP A 82 -3.27 -16.54 -10.91
CA ASP A 82 -2.27 -16.30 -11.96
C ASP A 82 -0.85 -16.31 -11.37
N PRO A 83 -0.34 -17.50 -11.02
CA PRO A 83 0.92 -17.63 -10.29
C PRO A 83 2.16 -17.29 -11.12
N GLU A 84 2.06 -17.31 -12.45
CA GLU A 84 3.15 -16.99 -13.38
C GLU A 84 3.38 -15.47 -13.51
N THR A 85 2.38 -14.66 -13.17
CA THR A 85 2.50 -13.21 -13.19
C THR A 85 3.02 -12.67 -11.85
N LEU A 86 4.26 -12.18 -11.87
CA LEU A 86 4.89 -11.51 -10.73
C LEU A 86 4.71 -9.99 -10.79
N HIS A 87 4.13 -9.44 -9.73
CA HIS A 87 3.98 -8.01 -9.52
C HIS A 87 4.99 -7.55 -8.46
N MET A 88 5.95 -6.74 -8.89
CA MET A 88 6.88 -6.07 -7.98
C MET A 88 6.37 -4.68 -7.61
N MET A 89 6.74 -4.21 -6.42
CA MET A 89 6.49 -2.81 -6.06
C MET A 89 7.23 -1.87 -7.03
N ARG A 90 6.53 -0.85 -7.52
CA ARG A 90 7.08 0.14 -8.47
C ARG A 90 6.89 1.58 -8.04
N LYS A 91 6.08 1.81 -7.00
CA LYS A 91 5.73 3.14 -6.48
C LYS A 91 5.73 3.07 -4.96
N TRP A 92 6.49 3.93 -4.31
CA TRP A 92 6.51 4.06 -2.86
C TRP A 92 5.99 5.44 -2.48
N GLU A 93 5.31 5.53 -1.35
CA GLU A 93 5.01 6.82 -0.74
C GLU A 93 6.33 7.53 -0.36
N GLY A 94 6.42 8.83 -0.63
CA GLY A 94 7.66 9.61 -0.48
C GLY A 94 8.74 9.32 -1.52
N GLY A 95 8.51 8.43 -2.49
CA GLY A 95 9.46 8.19 -3.59
C GLY A 95 9.38 9.23 -4.70
N ASP A 96 10.47 9.42 -5.45
CA ASP A 96 10.54 10.37 -6.56
C ASP A 96 9.51 10.05 -7.67
N PRO A 97 8.62 11.01 -8.01
CA PRO A 97 7.65 10.82 -9.09
C PRO A 97 8.33 10.50 -10.42
N GLY A 98 8.02 9.35 -11.00
CA GLY A 98 8.56 8.92 -12.31
C GLY A 98 9.79 8.02 -12.21
N VAL A 99 10.38 7.84 -11.03
CA VAL A 99 11.45 6.86 -10.82
C VAL A 99 10.85 5.58 -10.24
N ALA A 100 10.97 4.47 -10.97
CA ALA A 100 10.49 3.17 -10.52
C ALA A 100 11.46 2.55 -9.51
N HIS A 101 11.34 2.95 -8.24
CA HIS A 101 12.07 2.31 -7.15
C HIS A 101 11.41 0.98 -6.78
N GLN A 102 12.11 -0.13 -7.00
CA GLN A 102 11.62 -1.47 -6.64
C GLN A 102 11.73 -1.77 -5.13
N LYS A 103 12.44 -0.92 -4.38
CA LYS A 103 12.65 -1.03 -2.94
C LYS A 103 12.57 0.35 -2.30
N THR A 104 12.29 0.38 -1.00
CA THR A 104 12.30 1.57 -0.16
C THR A 104 13.43 1.46 0.88
N PRO A 105 13.97 2.55 1.45
CA PRO A 105 14.92 2.48 2.54
C PRO A 105 14.42 1.58 3.69
N THR A 106 15.32 0.80 4.30
CA THR A 106 14.98 0.05 5.51
C THR A 106 15.09 0.98 6.71
N SER A 107 14.10 1.87 6.79
CA SER A 107 14.01 2.94 7.78
C SER A 107 12.66 2.89 8.47
N LEU A 108 12.66 2.91 9.79
CA LEU A 108 11.47 2.94 10.64
C LEU A 108 11.52 4.21 11.49
N LEU A 109 10.41 4.94 11.54
CA LEU A 109 10.23 6.07 12.43
C LEU A 109 9.10 5.74 13.40
N LEU A 110 9.37 5.88 14.69
CA LEU A 110 8.37 5.84 15.75
C LEU A 110 8.25 7.22 16.40
N THR A 111 7.04 7.53 16.88
CA THR A 111 6.79 8.71 17.71
C THR A 111 7.60 8.65 19.01
N PRO A 112 7.73 9.75 19.76
CA PRO A 112 8.38 9.75 21.08
C PRO A 112 7.79 8.71 22.06
N GLU A 113 6.49 8.40 21.93
CA GLU A 113 5.79 7.38 22.72
C GLU A 113 6.04 5.95 22.24
N GLY A 114 6.84 5.76 21.19
CA GLY A 114 7.16 4.45 20.61
C GLY A 114 6.07 3.89 19.68
N SER A 115 5.09 4.71 19.27
CA SER A 115 4.05 4.30 18.32
C SER A 115 4.56 4.35 16.89
N PHE A 116 4.08 3.45 16.02
CA PHE A 116 4.43 3.46 14.60
C PHE A 116 3.99 4.78 13.96
N HIS A 117 4.94 5.48 13.34
CA HIS A 117 4.64 6.65 12.52
C HIS A 117 4.72 6.28 11.03
N SER A 118 5.91 5.89 10.56
CA SER A 118 6.12 5.60 9.14
C SER A 118 7.29 4.64 8.90
N PHE A 119 7.36 4.12 7.67
CA PHE A 119 8.45 3.28 7.17
C PHE A 119 8.92 3.80 5.80
N GLY A 120 10.16 3.50 5.41
CA GLY A 120 10.65 3.78 4.06
C GLY A 120 11.01 5.24 3.82
N TYR A 121 10.74 5.73 2.62
CA TYR A 121 11.02 7.13 2.24
C TYR A 121 10.29 8.12 3.15
N THR A 122 9.01 7.89 3.45
CA THR A 122 8.24 8.72 4.39
C THR A 122 8.89 8.83 5.77
N ALA A 123 9.50 7.75 6.29
CA ALA A 123 10.22 7.80 7.57
C ALA A 123 11.51 8.62 7.48
N ARG A 124 12.27 8.42 6.40
CA ARG A 124 13.51 9.16 6.15
C ARG A 124 13.20 10.65 6.01
N ASP A 125 12.31 11.01 5.09
CA ASP A 125 12.08 12.40 4.71
C ASP A 125 11.47 13.16 5.90
N TYR A 126 10.45 12.60 6.56
CA TYR A 126 9.86 13.22 7.75
C TYR A 126 10.93 13.51 8.82
N TYR A 127 11.76 12.53 9.18
CA TYR A 127 12.76 12.73 10.24
C TYR A 127 13.83 13.77 9.87
N HIS A 128 14.24 13.84 8.60
CA HIS A 128 15.26 14.80 8.15
C HIS A 128 14.71 16.21 7.95
N ASP A 129 13.40 16.36 7.84
CA ASP A 129 12.71 17.65 7.75
C ASP A 129 12.36 18.24 9.13
N LEU A 130 12.49 17.46 10.22
CA LEU A 130 12.28 17.94 11.60
C LEU A 130 13.36 18.93 12.03
N ASP A 131 12.97 19.86 12.91
CA ASP A 131 13.94 20.67 13.63
C ASP A 131 14.86 19.77 14.49
N PRO A 132 16.18 20.05 14.59
CA PRO A 132 17.12 19.20 15.32
C PRO A 132 16.83 18.99 16.80
N GLU A 133 16.05 19.88 17.41
CA GLU A 133 15.61 19.77 18.81
C GLU A 133 14.46 18.77 18.93
N GLU A 134 13.46 18.86 18.05
CA GLU A 134 12.35 17.91 17.99
C GLU A 134 12.84 16.51 17.59
N ALA A 135 13.70 16.41 16.57
CA ALA A 135 14.20 15.14 16.06
C ALA A 135 14.84 14.24 17.15
N ARG A 136 15.37 14.83 18.23
CA ARG A 136 15.96 14.10 19.36
C ARG A 136 14.95 13.30 20.18
N GLU A 137 13.68 13.70 20.14
CA GLU A 137 12.59 13.03 20.84
C GLU A 137 12.05 11.84 20.03
N TRP A 138 12.29 11.83 18.72
CA TRP A 138 11.83 10.78 17.80
C TRP A 138 12.76 9.58 17.76
N LEU A 139 12.20 8.39 17.50
CA LEU A 139 12.95 7.15 17.42
C LEU A 139 13.13 6.75 15.95
N TYR A 140 14.23 7.20 15.35
CA TYR A 140 14.59 6.88 13.96
C TYR A 140 15.59 5.74 13.86
N PHE A 141 15.21 4.68 13.15
CA PHE A 141 16.04 3.49 12.94
C PHE A 141 16.30 3.27 11.45
N GLU A 142 17.55 3.42 11.03
CA GLU A 142 18.00 3.06 9.68
C GLU A 142 18.89 1.80 9.74
N LYS A 143 18.80 0.95 8.70
CA LYS A 143 19.64 -0.26 8.54
C LYS A 143 19.57 -1.19 9.75
N PHE A 144 18.41 -1.23 10.41
CA PHE A 144 18.23 -1.91 11.69
C PHE A 144 18.36 -3.43 11.59
N LYS A 145 18.25 -4.03 10.40
CA LYS A 145 18.51 -5.47 10.18
C LYS A 145 19.84 -5.93 10.78
N MET A 146 20.89 -5.12 10.65
CA MET A 146 22.21 -5.46 11.19
C MET A 146 22.24 -5.47 12.71
N LYS A 147 21.46 -4.60 13.37
CA LYS A 147 21.37 -4.53 14.84
C LYS A 147 20.61 -5.73 15.43
N ILE A 148 19.72 -6.35 14.67
CA ILE A 148 18.99 -7.56 15.11
C ILE A 148 19.92 -8.78 15.11
N HIS A 149 20.80 -8.91 14.10
CA HIS A 149 21.73 -10.04 13.99
C HIS A 149 22.95 -9.98 14.92
N SER A 150 23.29 -8.81 15.49
CA SER A 150 24.38 -8.70 16.47
C SER A 150 24.03 -9.29 17.84
N SER A 151 22.76 -9.56 18.11
CA SER A 151 22.30 -10.25 19.33
C SER A 151 22.20 -11.76 19.11
N SER A 152 23.33 -12.40 18.75
CA SER A 152 23.46 -13.84 18.91
C SER A 152 23.44 -14.16 20.40
N VAL A 153 22.30 -14.66 20.88
CA VAL A 153 22.10 -15.45 22.09
C VAL A 153 23.43 -15.96 22.66
N SER A 154 23.85 -15.44 23.81
CA SER A 154 24.78 -16.15 24.68
C SER A 154 24.11 -17.47 25.02
N ARG A 155 24.42 -18.53 24.26
CA ARG A 155 24.06 -19.89 24.65
C ARG A 155 24.74 -20.10 25.99
N SER A 156 23.95 -20.16 27.06
CA SER A 156 24.40 -20.73 28.33
C SER A 156 24.92 -22.12 27.99
N GLN A 157 26.24 -22.29 28.03
CA GLN A 157 26.83 -23.60 28.09
C GLN A 157 26.43 -24.18 29.44
N ASP A 158 25.54 -25.17 29.43
CA ASP A 158 25.44 -26.07 30.58
C ASP A 158 26.76 -26.84 30.66
N PRO A 159 27.39 -26.95 31.85
CA PRO A 159 28.61 -27.72 32.03
C PRO A 159 28.32 -29.21 31.80
N PRO A 160 29.26 -29.98 31.22
CA PRO A 160 29.08 -31.42 31.06
C PRO A 160 29.07 -32.12 32.43
N ASP A 161 28.15 -33.08 32.59
CA ASP A 161 28.04 -34.02 33.71
C ASP A 161 29.32 -34.84 33.94
#